data_AF-A0A2J5P6Z1-F1
#
_entry.id   AF-A0A2J5P6Z1-F1
#
_cell.length_a   1.000
_cell.length_b   1.000
_cell.length_c   1.000
_cell.angle_alpha   90.00
_cell.angle_beta   90.00
_cell.angle_gamma   90.00
#
_symmetry.space_group_name_H-M   'P 1'
#
loop_
_entity.id
_entity.type
_entity.pdbx_description
1 polymer ?
#
loop_
_entity_poly.entity_id
_entity_poly.type
_entity_poly.pdbx_seq_one_letter_code
_entity_poly.pdbx_strand_id
1 'polypeptide(L)'
;ADQAEKMTNAMIRTTWGVSTINGSAEVMKYAPEALYGVNSGSGNWIEGQWYQEKNELKAKAFGGARSDTDLVIVPDGVTPRDKSYAVMVRQKNQDGYDDVHPYYGENGLPVRFKPDQQTSPMYKQTMQYQQQRVDEAREKREGNPLPQFSNNEGYTPPDLTKPFGYGSANNLPSNIYAGGK
;
A
#
# COMPACT_ATOMS: atom_id res chain seq x y z
N ALA A 1 7.00 -8.18 26.80
CA ALA A 1 6.18 -8.87 25.78
C ALA A 1 5.85 -7.90 24.64
N ASP A 2 5.29 -6.73 24.95
CA ASP A 2 4.82 -5.73 23.97
C ASP A 2 5.82 -5.29 22.89
N GLN A 3 7.11 -5.13 23.22
CA GLN A 3 8.11 -4.79 22.20
C GLN A 3 8.38 -5.93 21.22
N ALA A 4 8.46 -7.17 21.71
CA ALA A 4 8.65 -8.35 20.87
C ALA A 4 7.42 -8.58 19.98
N GLU A 5 6.20 -8.44 20.52
CA GLU A 5 4.96 -8.53 19.75
C GLU A 5 4.86 -7.41 18.70
N LYS A 6 5.23 -6.17 19.04
CA LYS A 6 5.29 -5.06 18.08
C LYS A 6 6.32 -5.32 16.98
N MET A 7 7.50 -5.85 17.32
CA MET A 7 8.53 -6.21 16.35
C MET A 7 8.08 -7.37 15.44
N THR A 8 7.47 -8.41 15.99
CA THR A 8 6.90 -9.53 15.22
C THR A 8 5.77 -9.05 14.31
N ASN A 9 4.84 -8.24 14.83
CA ASN A 9 3.76 -7.67 14.02
C ASN A 9 4.29 -6.74 12.93
N ALA A 10 5.36 -5.99 13.19
CA ALA A 10 6.04 -5.20 12.17
C ALA A 10 6.70 -6.10 11.10
N MET A 11 7.39 -7.18 11.49
CA MET A 11 7.98 -8.13 10.54
C MET A 11 6.94 -8.87 9.71
N ILE A 12 5.80 -9.22 10.31
CA ILE A 12 4.66 -9.80 9.60
C ILE A 12 4.10 -8.78 8.60
N ARG A 13 3.93 -7.50 8.97
CA ARG A 13 3.54 -6.44 8.02
C ARG A 13 4.56 -6.22 6.91
N THR A 14 5.85 -6.38 7.18
CA THR A 14 6.91 -6.27 6.17
C THR A 14 6.92 -7.45 5.21
N THR A 15 6.50 -8.63 5.68
CA THR A 15 6.57 -9.89 4.92
C THR A 15 5.24 -10.32 4.32
N TRP A 16 4.12 -9.85 4.85
CA TRP A 16 2.76 -10.14 4.40
C TRP A 16 2.01 -8.82 4.30
N GLY A 17 1.39 -8.59 3.15
CA GLY A 17 0.61 -7.38 2.89
C GLY A 17 -0.58 -7.68 2.01
N VAL A 18 -1.53 -6.75 1.97
CA VAL A 18 -2.60 -6.76 0.98
C VAL A 18 -2.08 -6.03 -0.25
N SER A 19 -2.10 -6.69 -1.40
CA SER A 19 -1.71 -6.13 -2.69
C SER A 19 -2.91 -6.04 -3.60
N THR A 20 -3.05 -4.93 -4.35
CA THR A 20 -4.07 -4.78 -5.40
C THR A 20 -3.51 -4.97 -6.79
N ILE A 21 -2.21 -5.27 -6.90
CA ILE A 21 -1.46 -5.28 -8.15
C ILE A 21 -2.06 -6.21 -9.22
N ASN A 22 -2.66 -7.33 -8.81
CA ASN A 22 -3.26 -8.28 -9.73
C ASN A 22 -4.73 -7.93 -10.10
N GLY A 23 -5.21 -6.73 -9.72
CA GLY A 23 -6.54 -6.20 -10.02
C GLY A 23 -7.59 -6.44 -8.91
N SER A 24 -7.30 -7.33 -7.96
CA SER A 24 -8.11 -7.58 -6.78
C SER A 24 -7.24 -7.51 -5.53
N ALA A 25 -7.80 -7.05 -4.41
CA ALA A 25 -7.11 -7.05 -3.14
C ALA A 25 -6.86 -8.50 -2.67
N GLU A 26 -5.60 -8.90 -2.64
CA GLU A 26 -5.18 -10.24 -2.22
C GLU A 26 -4.06 -10.16 -1.18
N VAL A 27 -4.05 -11.14 -0.27
CA VAL A 27 -2.97 -11.25 0.73
C VAL A 27 -1.79 -11.93 0.07
N MET A 28 -0.66 -11.23 0.03
CA MET A 28 0.54 -11.69 -0.65
C MET A 28 1.76 -11.60 0.26
N LYS A 29 2.59 -12.65 0.22
CA LYS A 29 3.91 -12.63 0.87
C LYS A 29 4.83 -11.70 0.08
N TYR A 30 5.52 -10.79 0.74
CA TYR A 30 6.30 -9.72 0.13
C TYR A 30 5.47 -8.90 -0.84
N ALA A 31 4.26 -8.47 -0.44
CA ALA A 31 3.47 -7.54 -1.25
C ALA A 31 4.33 -6.34 -1.70
N PRO A 32 4.34 -5.97 -2.99
CA PRO A 32 5.12 -4.87 -3.51
C PRO A 32 4.89 -3.58 -2.72
N GLU A 33 3.66 -3.32 -2.32
CA GLU A 33 3.27 -2.17 -1.52
C GLU A 33 4.00 -2.16 -0.17
N ALA A 34 4.11 -3.32 0.49
CA ALA A 34 4.85 -3.47 1.75
C ALA A 34 6.38 -3.40 1.53
N LEU A 35 6.89 -4.03 0.48
CA LEU A 35 8.33 -4.15 0.22
C LEU A 35 8.97 -2.85 -0.29
N TYR A 36 8.19 -2.05 -1.02
CA TYR A 36 8.61 -0.79 -1.63
C TYR A 36 8.04 0.44 -0.91
N GLY A 37 7.32 0.24 0.20
CA GLY A 37 6.82 1.32 1.06
C GLY A 37 5.74 2.19 0.41
N VAL A 38 4.97 1.62 -0.53
CA VAL A 38 3.91 2.34 -1.22
C VAL A 38 2.66 2.33 -0.33
N ASN A 39 2.29 3.52 0.16
CA ASN A 39 1.09 3.70 0.96
C ASN A 39 -0.09 4.13 0.07
N SER A 40 -1.31 3.80 0.52
CA SER A 40 -2.58 3.97 -0.18
C SER A 40 -2.91 5.40 -0.65
N GLY A 41 -2.13 6.41 -0.26
CA GLY A 41 -2.38 7.83 -0.53
C GLY A 41 -1.49 8.48 -1.59
N SER A 42 -0.58 7.73 -2.23
CA SER A 42 0.40 8.28 -3.19
C SER A 42 0.20 7.82 -4.63
N GLY A 43 -0.84 7.01 -4.88
CA GLY A 43 -0.98 6.28 -6.14
C GLY A 43 -0.08 5.05 -6.14
N ASN A 44 -0.67 3.88 -6.39
CA ASN A 44 0.09 2.63 -6.48
C ASN A 44 0.83 2.59 -7.82
N TRP A 45 1.93 3.34 -7.92
CA TRP A 45 2.72 3.43 -9.15
C TRP A 45 3.23 2.07 -9.63
N ILE A 46 3.39 1.12 -8.70
CA ILE A 46 3.79 -0.26 -9.00
C ILE A 46 2.68 -0.98 -9.75
N GLU A 47 1.42 -0.81 -9.33
CA GLU A 47 0.25 -1.35 -10.04
C GLU A 47 0.14 -0.75 -11.45
N GLY A 48 0.36 0.57 -11.58
CA GLY A 48 0.38 1.23 -12.88
C GLY A 48 1.49 0.71 -13.81
N GLN A 49 2.71 0.55 -13.29
CA GLN A 49 3.83 -0.02 -14.05
C GLN A 49 3.53 -1.47 -14.44
N TRP A 50 3.06 -2.28 -13.51
CA TRP A 50 2.70 -3.67 -13.78
C TRP A 50 1.60 -3.76 -14.84
N TYR A 51 0.57 -2.92 -14.78
CA TYR A 51 -0.50 -2.92 -15.78
C TYR A 51 0.02 -2.62 -17.19
N GLN A 52 0.98 -1.71 -17.33
CA GLN A 52 1.63 -1.41 -18.61
C GLN A 52 2.43 -2.61 -19.13
N GLU A 53 3.35 -3.14 -18.31
CA GLU A 53 4.18 -4.29 -18.69
C GLU A 53 3.31 -5.53 -18.98
N LYS A 54 2.29 -5.79 -18.17
CA LYS A 54 1.30 -6.85 -18.38
C LYS A 54 0.63 -6.73 -19.75
N ASN A 55 0.22 -5.54 -20.16
CA ASN A 55 -0.40 -5.33 -21.46
C ASN A 55 0.58 -5.53 -22.62
N GLU A 56 1.82 -5.09 -22.46
CA GLU A 56 2.88 -5.32 -23.44
C GLU A 56 3.20 -6.82 -23.60
N LEU A 57 3.34 -7.53 -22.48
CA LEU A 57 3.54 -8.98 -22.47
C LEU A 57 2.35 -9.71 -23.11
N LYS A 58 1.13 -9.29 -22.80
CA LYS A 58 -0.09 -9.87 -23.40
C LYS A 58 -0.15 -9.62 -24.91
N ALA A 59 0.15 -8.40 -25.35
CA ALA A 59 0.19 -8.06 -26.77
C ALA A 59 1.22 -8.91 -27.51
N LYS A 60 2.39 -9.14 -26.89
CA LYS A 60 3.48 -9.90 -27.47
C LYS A 60 3.23 -11.41 -27.56
N ALA A 61 2.77 -12.04 -26.47
CA ALA A 61 2.60 -13.49 -26.44
C ALA A 61 1.26 -13.98 -27.00
N PHE A 62 0.18 -13.23 -26.80
CA PHE A 62 -1.17 -13.70 -27.09
C PHE A 62 -1.82 -12.96 -28.26
N GLY A 63 -1.12 -12.02 -28.90
CA GLY A 63 -1.64 -11.22 -30.00
C GLY A 63 -2.73 -10.22 -29.59
N GLY A 64 -2.89 -9.96 -28.28
CA GLY A 64 -3.86 -9.01 -27.76
C GLY A 64 -4.54 -9.44 -26.46
N ALA A 65 -5.62 -8.74 -26.12
CA ALA A 65 -6.38 -8.96 -24.88
C ALA A 65 -7.29 -10.20 -24.99
N ARG A 66 -6.75 -11.35 -24.61
CA ARG A 66 -7.51 -12.58 -24.38
C ARG A 66 -8.20 -12.51 -23.01
N SER A 67 -9.48 -12.91 -22.95
CA SER A 67 -10.28 -12.89 -21.71
C SER A 67 -10.13 -14.18 -20.90
N ASP A 68 -9.72 -15.27 -21.54
CA ASP A 68 -9.45 -16.58 -20.95
C ASP A 68 -8.08 -16.65 -20.27
N THR A 69 -7.16 -15.76 -20.63
CA THR A 69 -5.78 -15.74 -20.14
C THR A 69 -5.44 -14.42 -19.47
N ASP A 70 -4.93 -14.50 -18.25
CA ASP A 70 -4.41 -13.36 -17.53
C ASP A 70 -2.96 -13.54 -17.10
N LEU A 71 -2.25 -12.43 -16.87
CA LEU A 71 -0.92 -12.45 -16.27
C LEU A 71 -1.02 -11.90 -14.86
N VAL A 72 -0.41 -12.60 -13.91
CA VAL A 72 -0.34 -12.21 -12.50
C VAL A 72 1.09 -12.28 -12.02
N ILE A 73 1.45 -11.43 -11.07
CA ILE A 73 2.73 -11.54 -10.38
C ILE A 73 2.57 -12.35 -9.11
N VAL A 74 3.55 -13.21 -8.83
CA VAL A 74 3.56 -14.06 -7.63
C VAL A 74 4.94 -13.99 -6.98
N PRO A 75 5.00 -13.85 -5.63
CA PRO A 75 6.25 -13.91 -4.89
C PRO A 75 6.78 -15.34 -4.87
N ASP A 76 8.09 -15.49 -5.04
CA ASP A 76 8.77 -16.78 -4.98
C ASP A 76 9.99 -16.73 -4.04
N GLY A 77 10.82 -17.77 -4.07
CA GLY A 77 12.03 -17.85 -3.23
C GLY A 77 13.10 -16.79 -3.54
N VAL A 78 13.00 -16.10 -4.68
CA VAL A 78 13.98 -15.09 -5.12
C VAL A 78 13.53 -13.69 -4.72
N THR A 79 12.23 -13.42 -4.68
CA THR A 79 11.63 -12.14 -4.27
C THR A 79 12.22 -11.50 -3.01
N PRO A 80 12.51 -12.22 -1.91
CA PRO A 80 13.12 -11.62 -0.72
C PRO A 80 14.52 -11.04 -0.97
N ARG A 81 15.24 -11.55 -1.97
CA ARG A 81 16.64 -11.23 -2.26
C ARG A 81 16.78 -10.11 -3.27
N ASP A 82 16.05 -10.18 -4.38
CA ASP A 82 16.19 -9.25 -5.51
C ASP A 82 14.99 -8.32 -5.72
N LYS A 83 13.93 -8.53 -4.93
CA LYS A 83 12.65 -7.83 -4.98
C LYS A 83 11.89 -7.97 -6.31
N SER A 84 12.20 -9.00 -7.10
CA SER A 84 11.48 -9.33 -8.32
C SER A 84 10.40 -10.39 -8.06
N TYR A 85 9.36 -10.38 -8.89
CA TYR A 85 8.23 -11.28 -8.81
C TYR A 85 8.18 -12.16 -10.06
N ALA A 86 7.80 -13.41 -9.89
CA ALA A 86 7.59 -14.30 -11.02
C ALA A 86 6.31 -13.88 -11.76
N VAL A 87 6.38 -13.74 -13.09
CA VAL A 87 5.20 -13.53 -13.91
C VAL A 87 4.60 -14.90 -14.23
N MET A 88 3.36 -15.10 -13.81
CA MET A 88 2.61 -16.32 -14.05
C MET A 88 1.48 -16.05 -15.02
N VAL A 89 1.21 -17.01 -15.90
CA VAL A 89 -0.01 -17.10 -16.68
C VAL A 89 -1.08 -17.73 -15.81
N ARG A 90 -2.22 -17.07 -15.68
CA ARG A 90 -3.44 -17.58 -15.04
C ARG A 90 -4.47 -17.79 -16.14
N GLN A 91 -4.80 -19.04 -16.45
CA GLN A 91 -5.77 -19.39 -17.47
C GLN A 91 -6.89 -20.25 -16.86
N LYS A 92 -8.13 -20.03 -17.28
CA LYS A 92 -9.21 -20.94 -16.88
C LYS A 92 -9.19 -22.21 -17.71
N ASN A 93 -9.16 -23.36 -17.04
CA ASN A 93 -9.29 -24.65 -17.70
C ASN A 93 -10.75 -24.95 -18.10
N GLN A 94 -10.98 -26.07 -18.80
CA GLN A 94 -12.31 -26.48 -19.25
C GLN A 94 -13.30 -26.72 -18.10
N ASP A 95 -12.78 -27.04 -16.91
CA ASP A 95 -13.55 -27.26 -15.67
C ASP A 95 -13.79 -25.97 -14.86
N GLY A 96 -13.28 -24.83 -15.34
CA GLY A 96 -13.45 -23.50 -14.73
C GLY A 96 -12.49 -23.15 -13.59
N TYR A 97 -11.50 -24.00 -13.30
CA TYR A 97 -10.43 -23.73 -12.33
C TYR A 97 -9.30 -22.91 -12.95
N ASP A 98 -8.62 -22.14 -12.11
CA ASP A 98 -7.44 -21.37 -12.50
C ASP A 98 -6.21 -22.29 -12.58
N ASP A 99 -5.70 -22.50 -13.80
CA ASP A 99 -4.40 -23.11 -14.04
C ASP A 99 -3.33 -22.01 -14.07
N VAL A 100 -2.30 -22.17 -13.24
CA VAL A 100 -1.27 -21.17 -13.02
C VAL A 100 0.10 -21.76 -13.32
N HIS A 101 0.78 -21.21 -14.33
CA HIS A 101 2.12 -21.67 -14.74
C HIS A 101 3.05 -20.49 -15.06
N PRO A 102 4.38 -20.68 -15.02
CA PRO A 102 5.33 -19.63 -15.34
C PRO A 102 5.18 -19.12 -16.77
N TYR A 103 5.20 -17.80 -16.94
CA TYR A 103 5.27 -17.19 -18.26
C TYR A 103 6.73 -17.18 -18.75
N TYR A 104 6.98 -17.78 -19.91
CA TYR A 104 8.31 -17.83 -20.53
C TYR A 104 8.44 -16.75 -21.60
N GLY A 105 9.54 -15.99 -21.53
CA GLY A 105 9.88 -14.99 -22.54
C GLY A 105 10.44 -15.63 -23.82
N GLU A 106 10.75 -14.80 -24.81
CA GLU A 106 11.36 -15.25 -26.08
C GLU A 106 12.69 -15.98 -25.90
N ASN A 107 13.41 -15.66 -24.82
CA ASN A 107 14.66 -16.31 -24.44
C ASN A 107 14.46 -17.68 -23.77
N GLY A 108 13.22 -18.17 -23.63
CA GLY A 108 12.90 -19.42 -22.96
C GLY A 108 13.08 -19.39 -21.44
N LEU A 109 13.34 -18.21 -20.85
CA LEU A 109 13.46 -18.05 -19.40
C LEU A 109 12.16 -17.50 -18.81
N PRO A 110 11.81 -17.88 -17.57
CA PRO A 110 10.69 -17.28 -16.87
C PRO A 110 10.84 -15.76 -16.76
N VAL A 111 9.82 -15.01 -17.18
CA VAL A 111 9.82 -13.56 -17.05
C VAL A 111 9.57 -13.19 -15.61
N ARG A 112 10.22 -12.11 -15.19
CA ARG A 112 10.09 -11.58 -13.85
C ARG A 112 9.78 -10.09 -13.93
N PHE A 113 8.82 -9.67 -13.11
CA PHE A 113 8.48 -8.27 -12.95
C PHE A 113 9.32 -7.68 -11.82
N LYS A 114 9.95 -6.54 -12.06
CA LYS A 114 10.69 -5.81 -11.03
C LYS A 114 10.26 -4.35 -11.02
N PRO A 115 9.56 -3.90 -9.96
CA PRO A 115 9.23 -2.50 -9.79
C PRO A 115 10.49 -1.64 -9.84
N ASP A 116 10.53 -0.65 -10.74
CA ASP A 116 11.68 0.21 -10.93
C ASP A 116 11.50 1.53 -10.17
N GLN A 117 12.24 1.72 -9.08
CA GLN A 117 12.22 2.95 -8.30
C GLN A 117 13.19 4.03 -8.81
N GLN A 118 14.04 3.74 -9.79
CA GLN A 118 15.08 4.68 -10.21
C GLN A 118 14.69 5.41 -11.49
N THR A 119 14.20 4.68 -12.49
CA THR A 119 13.94 5.27 -13.82
C THR A 119 12.46 5.36 -14.18
N SER A 120 11.58 4.60 -13.50
CA SER A 120 10.14 4.60 -13.75
C SER A 120 9.54 6.01 -13.73
N PRO A 121 8.90 6.44 -14.83
CA PRO A 121 8.16 7.69 -14.88
C PRO A 121 7.06 7.78 -13.83
N MET A 122 6.36 6.66 -13.58
CA MET A 122 5.27 6.58 -12.60
C MET A 122 5.76 6.80 -11.17
N TYR A 123 6.93 6.27 -10.83
CA TYR A 123 7.56 6.53 -9.55
C TYR A 123 7.93 8.01 -9.39
N LYS A 124 8.57 8.62 -10.39
CA LYS A 124 8.94 10.04 -10.36
C LYS A 124 7.73 10.94 -10.16
N GLN A 125 6.64 10.66 -10.88
CA GLN A 125 5.39 11.40 -10.75
C GLN A 125 4.79 11.25 -9.34
N THR A 126 4.83 10.04 -8.78
CA THR A 126 4.37 9.78 -7.40
C THR A 126 5.17 10.56 -6.37
N MET A 127 6.49 10.60 -6.50
CA MET A 127 7.36 11.36 -5.60
C MET A 127 7.09 12.87 -5.69
N GLN A 128 6.83 13.40 -6.90
CA GLN A 128 6.45 14.80 -7.09
C GLN A 128 5.12 15.13 -6.39
N TYR A 129 4.11 14.26 -6.52
CA TYR A 129 2.83 14.46 -5.82
C TYR A 129 3.00 14.41 -4.29
N GLN A 130 3.83 13.51 -3.77
CA GLN A 130 4.13 13.47 -2.35
C GLN A 130 4.78 14.77 -1.88
N GLN A 131 5.76 15.28 -2.64
CA GLN A 131 6.44 16.54 -2.32
C GLN A 131 5.46 17.72 -2.31
N GLN A 132 4.61 17.84 -3.33
CA GLN A 132 3.57 18.89 -3.40
C GLN A 132 2.63 18.85 -2.21
N ARG A 133 2.21 17.66 -1.77
CA ARG A 133 1.35 17.51 -0.58
C ARG A 133 2.06 17.92 0.71
N VAL A 134 3.36 17.65 0.83
CA VAL A 134 4.18 18.06 1.98
C VAL A 134 4.34 19.57 1.97
N ASP A 135 4.61 20.17 0.81
CA ASP A 135 4.77 21.61 0.65
C ASP A 135 3.45 22.33 0.95
N GLU A 136 2.32 21.88 0.42
CA GLU A 136 0.99 22.43 0.74
C GLU A 136 0.66 22.29 2.23
N ALA A 137 0.98 21.14 2.85
CA ALA A 137 0.77 20.95 4.29
C ALA A 137 1.69 21.84 5.13
N ARG A 138 2.90 22.13 4.64
CA ARG A 138 3.83 23.06 5.26
C ARG A 138 3.34 24.50 5.14
N GLU A 139 2.93 24.94 3.97
CA GLU A 139 2.35 26.26 3.74
C GLU A 139 1.10 26.48 4.60
N LYS A 140 0.22 25.49 4.73
CA LYS A 140 -0.95 25.56 5.64
C LYS A 140 -0.55 25.71 7.11
N ARG A 141 0.58 25.13 7.54
CA ARG A 141 1.10 25.29 8.91
C ARG A 141 1.80 26.64 9.12
N GLU A 142 2.51 27.13 8.11
CA GLU A 142 3.19 28.43 8.16
C GLU A 142 2.20 29.60 8.05
N GLY A 143 1.13 29.45 7.26
CA GLY A 143 0.06 30.45 7.12
C GLY A 143 -1.01 30.41 8.21
N ASN A 144 -1.08 29.32 8.99
CA ASN A 144 -1.95 29.21 10.16
C ASN A 144 -1.11 28.75 11.36
N PRO A 145 -0.35 29.66 12.01
CA PRO A 145 0.43 29.29 13.18
C PRO A 145 -0.51 28.63 14.19
N LEU A 146 -0.14 27.43 14.65
CA LEU A 146 -0.79 26.80 15.80
C LEU A 146 -0.99 27.88 16.86
N PRO A 147 -2.17 27.98 17.53
CA PRO A 147 -2.36 28.95 18.58
C PRO A 147 -1.19 28.81 19.53
N GLN A 148 -0.34 29.85 19.59
CA GLN A 148 0.73 29.88 20.56
C GLN A 148 0.03 29.73 21.91
N PHE A 149 0.36 28.68 22.65
CA PHE A 149 -0.05 28.57 24.04
C PHE A 149 0.55 29.77 24.77
N SER A 150 -0.24 30.84 24.83
CA SER A 150 0.04 32.03 25.58
C SER A 150 -0.11 31.66 27.05
N ASN A 151 0.99 31.65 27.79
CA ASN A 151 1.03 31.38 29.23
C ASN A 151 0.28 32.44 30.08
N ASN A 152 -0.57 33.29 29.48
CA ASN A 152 -1.38 34.27 30.22
C ASN A 152 -2.63 33.66 30.86
N GLU A 153 -2.97 32.41 30.56
CA GLU A 153 -3.97 31.64 31.30
C GLU A 153 -3.25 30.46 31.96
N GLY A 154 -2.99 30.60 33.27
CA GLY A 154 -2.10 29.72 34.02
C GLY A 154 -2.41 28.23 33.83
N TYR A 155 -1.38 27.46 33.48
CA TYR A 155 -1.45 26.00 33.43
C TYR A 155 -1.84 25.46 34.81
N THR A 156 -3.06 24.97 34.94
CA THR A 156 -3.48 24.17 36.09
C THR A 156 -3.19 22.71 35.76
N PRO A 157 -2.18 22.07 36.39
CA PRO A 157 -1.91 20.67 36.14
C PRO A 157 -3.16 19.82 36.46
N PRO A 158 -3.46 18.79 35.66
CA PRO A 158 -4.58 17.90 35.92
C PRO A 158 -4.39 17.21 37.28
N ASP A 159 -5.42 17.31 38.13
CA ASP A 159 -5.44 16.67 39.45
C ASP A 159 -5.57 15.15 39.32
N LEU A 160 -4.44 14.46 39.46
CA LEU A 160 -4.32 13.00 39.31
C LEU A 160 -4.96 12.20 40.45
N THR A 161 -5.53 12.84 41.47
CA THR A 161 -6.25 12.17 42.56
C THR A 161 -7.72 11.93 42.26
N LYS A 162 -8.24 12.42 41.13
CA LYS A 162 -9.63 12.24 40.71
C LYS A 162 -9.72 11.26 39.53
N PRO A 163 -10.65 10.28 39.56
CA PRO A 163 -10.92 9.45 38.39
C PRO A 163 -11.50 10.35 37.29
N PHE A 164 -10.78 10.43 36.18
CA PHE A 164 -11.17 11.02 34.88
C PHE A 164 -12.19 12.19 34.93
N GLY A 165 -11.64 13.40 35.02
CA GLY A 165 -12.09 14.58 34.25
C GLY A 165 -13.54 15.04 34.37
N TYR A 166 -13.82 15.90 35.35
CA TYR A 166 -14.92 16.87 35.24
C TYR A 166 -14.54 17.94 34.20
N GLY A 167 -15.10 17.81 33.00
CA GLY A 167 -14.97 18.77 31.90
C GLY A 167 -16.20 18.71 31.00
N SER A 168 -17.26 19.39 31.44
CA SER A 168 -18.48 19.83 30.72
C SER A 168 -19.07 18.87 29.65
N ALA A 169 -20.08 18.12 30.06
CA ALA A 169 -20.92 17.26 29.20
C ALA A 169 -21.83 18.00 28.19
N ASN A 170 -21.62 19.30 27.93
CA ASN A 170 -22.64 20.14 27.29
C ASN A 170 -22.37 20.57 25.83
N ASN A 171 -21.41 19.98 25.12
CA ASN A 171 -21.32 20.17 23.66
C ASN A 171 -20.81 18.91 22.97
N LEU A 172 -21.68 17.90 22.88
CA LEU A 172 -21.53 16.83 21.90
C LEU A 172 -22.23 17.27 20.61
N PRO A 173 -21.61 17.15 19.42
CA PRO A 173 -22.33 17.30 18.15
C PRO A 173 -23.47 16.27 18.08
N SER A 174 -24.62 16.71 17.59
CA SER A 174 -25.95 16.12 17.77
C SER A 174 -26.22 14.77 17.07
N ASN A 175 -25.18 14.02 16.66
CA ASN A 175 -25.33 12.83 15.82
C ASN A 175 -24.70 11.54 16.39
N ILE A 176 -24.26 11.51 17.65
CA ILE A 176 -23.77 10.28 18.28
C ILE A 176 -24.72 9.83 19.38
N TYR A 177 -25.54 8.82 19.09
CA TYR A 177 -26.26 8.03 20.09
C TYR A 177 -25.42 6.81 20.46
N ALA A 178 -24.90 6.76 21.68
CA ALA A 178 -24.33 5.54 22.25
C ALA A 178 -25.44 4.75 22.94
N GLY A 179 -26.00 3.77 22.21
CA GLY A 179 -26.94 2.78 22.76
C GLY A 179 -26.20 1.81 23.68
N GLY A 180 -26.62 1.76 24.94
CA GLY A 180 -26.14 0.80 25.92
C GLY A 180 -27.10 -0.39 26.08
N LYS A 181 -26.53 -1.56 26.37
CA LYS A 181 -26.93 -2.41 27.48
C LYS A 181 -25.68 -3.05 28.08
#